data_AF-A0A521VC41-F1
#
_entry.id   AF-A0A521VC41-F1
#
_cell.length_a   1.000
_cell.length_b   1.000
_cell.length_c   1.000
_cell.angle_alpha   90.00
_cell.angle_beta   90.00
_cell.angle_gamma   90.00
#
_symmetry.space_group_name_H-M   'P 1'
#
loop_
_entity.id
_entity.type
_entity.pdbx_description
1 polymer ?
#
loop_
_entity_poly.entity_id
_entity_poly.type
_entity_poly.pdbx_seq_one_letter_code
_entity_poly.pdbx_strand_id
1 'polypeptide(L)' 'MSVAKVIEISAESSKSFEDAVNDGIKQASKSVHGIKSAWINGQQAIVDKNKVTRYRVDMKVSFVLD' A
#
# COMPACT_ATOMS: atom_id res chain seq x y z
N MET A 1 -4.92 -10.98 -24.96
CA MET A 1 -4.91 -9.60 -24.43
C MET A 1 -4.84 -9.70 -22.92
N SER A 2 -3.87 -9.06 -22.26
CA SER A 2 -3.82 -9.04 -20.79
C SER A 2 -4.63 -7.85 -20.27
N VAL A 3 -5.55 -8.12 -19.33
CA VAL A 3 -6.32 -7.08 -18.64
C VAL A 3 -5.75 -6.95 -17.24
N ALA A 4 -5.42 -5.72 -16.83
CA ALA A 4 -5.01 -5.43 -15.47
C ALA A 4 -6.18 -4.83 -14.69
N LYS A 5 -6.36 -5.27 -13.44
CA LYS A 5 -7.26 -4.65 -12.48
C LYS A 5 -6.43 -3.83 -11.50
N VAL A 6 -6.96 -2.67 -11.14
CA VAL A 6 -6.36 -1.78 -10.15
C VAL A 6 -7.29 -1.68 -8.95
N ILE A 7 -6.72 -1.81 -7.75
CA ILE A 7 -7.41 -1.56 -6.49
C ILE A 7 -6.67 -0.47 -5.72
N GLU A 8 -7.39 0.27 -4.89
CA GLU A 8 -6.81 1.27 -3.99
C GLU A 8 -6.81 0.72 -2.57
N ILE A 9 -5.65 0.81 -1.91
CA ILE A 9 -5.46 0.36 -0.53
C ILE A 9 -4.73 1.42 0.29
N SER A 10 -5.01 1.45 1.58
CA SER A 10 -4.30 2.23 2.58
C SER A 10 -3.57 1.29 3.52
N ALA A 11 -2.29 1.54 3.77
CA ALA A 11 -1.49 0.77 4.72
C ALA A 11 -0.81 1.69 5.72
N GLU A 12 -0.59 1.18 6.93
CA GLU A 12 0.06 1.92 8.02
C GLU A 12 1.19 1.10 8.64
N SER A 13 2.29 1.77 9.01
CA SER A 13 3.34 1.19 9.84
C SER A 13 3.79 2.18 10.92
N SER A 14 4.22 1.66 12.07
CA SER A 14 4.86 2.47 13.12
C SER A 14 6.35 2.73 12.87
N LYS A 15 6.94 2.13 11.83
CA LYS A 15 8.39 2.19 11.57
C LYS A 15 8.76 3.23 10.52
N SER A 16 8.25 3.08 9.30
CA SER A 16 8.53 4.00 8.19
C SER A 16 7.47 3.88 7.08
N PHE A 17 7.56 4.76 6.09
CA PHE A 17 6.72 4.68 4.90
C PHE A 17 7.04 3.44 4.05
N GLU A 18 8.32 3.04 3.91
CA GLU A 18 8.68 1.84 3.14
C GLU A 18 8.12 0.57 3.80
N ASP A 19 8.15 0.48 5.12
CA ASP A 19 7.58 -0.64 5.87
C ASP A 19 6.05 -0.72 5.64
N ALA A 20 5.36 0.43 5.64
CA ALA A 20 3.92 0.49 5.33
C ALA A 20 3.60 0.02 3.89
N VAL A 21 4.44 0.38 2.91
CA VAL A 21 4.28 -0.09 1.52
C VAL A 21 4.46 -1.61 1.45
N ASN A 22 5.54 -2.13 2.02
CA ASN A 22 5.84 -3.56 1.99
C ASN A 22 4.74 -4.39 2.67
N ASP A 23 4.27 -3.95 3.84
CA ASP A 23 3.19 -4.62 4.57
C ASP A 23 1.86 -4.53 3.83
N GLY A 24 1.55 -3.38 3.21
CA GLY A 24 0.36 -3.20 2.37
C GLY A 24 0.32 -4.18 1.21
N ILE A 25 1.44 -4.32 0.48
CA ILE A 25 1.55 -5.26 -0.64
C ILE A 25 1.46 -6.71 -0.17
N LYS A 26 2.13 -7.05 0.93
CA LYS A 26 2.08 -8.39 1.53
C LYS A 26 0.68 -8.78 1.99
N GLN A 27 -0.10 -7.82 2.49
CA GLN A 27 -1.48 -8.08 2.87
C GLN A 27 -2.38 -8.22 1.63
N ALA A 28 -2.21 -7.36 0.62
CA ALA A 28 -2.93 -7.46 -0.65
C ALA A 28 -2.66 -8.79 -1.37
N SER A 29 -1.42 -9.29 -1.32
CA SER A 29 -1.04 -10.55 -1.97
C SER A 29 -1.72 -11.79 -1.37
N LYS A 30 -2.43 -11.66 -0.25
CA LYS A 30 -3.23 -12.77 0.32
C LYS A 30 -4.57 -12.96 -0.39
N SER A 31 -5.10 -11.91 -1.04
CA SER A 31 -6.41 -11.94 -1.71
C SER A 31 -6.32 -11.77 -3.22
N VAL A 32 -5.27 -11.12 -3.72
CA VAL A 32 -5.04 -10.93 -5.16
C VAL A 32 -3.68 -11.49 -5.58
N HIS A 33 -3.65 -12.14 -6.74
CA HIS A 33 -2.45 -12.74 -7.33
C HIS A 33 -1.97 -11.91 -8.52
N GLY A 34 -0.71 -12.10 -8.93
CA GLY A 34 -0.19 -11.45 -10.13
C GLY A 34 0.04 -9.94 -9.98
N ILE A 35 0.29 -9.43 -8.76
CA ILE A 35 0.67 -8.04 -8.52
C ILE A 35 1.92 -7.68 -9.33
N LYS A 36 1.86 -6.59 -10.10
CA LYS A 36 2.98 -6.12 -10.94
C LYS A 36 3.54 -4.78 -10.50
N SER A 37 2.71 -3.92 -9.93
CA SER A 37 3.13 -2.58 -9.53
C SER A 37 2.19 -2.02 -8.46
N ALA A 38 2.73 -1.09 -7.67
CA ALA A 38 1.95 -0.22 -6.81
C ALA A 38 2.35 1.22 -7.06
N TRP A 39 1.37 2.09 -7.27
CA TRP A 39 1.57 3.53 -7.42
C TRP A 39 1.17 4.23 -6.13
N ILE A 40 2.05 5.05 -5.58
CA ILE A 40 1.81 5.76 -4.32
C ILE A 40 1.06 7.05 -4.62
N ASN A 41 -0.19 7.15 -4.15
CA ASN A 41 -1.02 8.34 -4.31
C ASN A 41 -0.63 9.41 -3.27
N GLY A 42 -0.30 8.98 -2.05
CA GLY A 42 -0.02 9.89 -0.96
C GLY A 42 0.60 9.19 0.24
N GLN A 43 1.33 9.98 1.03
CA GLN A 43 1.98 9.55 2.26
C GLN A 43 1.64 10.55 3.36
N GLN A 44 1.28 10.05 4.53
CA GLN A 44 0.86 10.86 5.67
C GLN A 44 1.53 10.37 6.95
N ALA A 45 2.05 11.30 7.75
CA ALA A 45 2.51 11.01 9.10
C ALA A 45 1.36 11.25 10.09
N ILE A 46 1.00 10.22 10.86
CA ILE A 46 0.03 10.33 11.94
C ILE A 46 0.76 10.86 13.17
N VAL A 47 0.31 11.99 13.68
CA VAL A 47 0.93 12.68 14.82
C VAL A 47 0.00 12.62 16.02
N ASP A 48 0.53 12.17 17.16
CA ASP A 48 -0.12 12.27 18.46
C ASP A 48 0.82 12.96 19.45
N LYS A 49 0.28 13.90 20.25
CA LYS A 49 1.06 14.70 21.21
C LYS A 49 2.35 15.28 20.63
N ASN A 50 2.27 15.86 19.43
CA ASN A 50 3.39 16.43 18.66
C ASN A 50 4.50 15.43 18.30
N LYS A 51 4.23 14.12 18.34
CA LYS A 51 5.15 13.07 17.94
C LYS A 51 4.53 12.21 16.84
N VAL A 52 5.30 11.91 15.80
CA VAL A 52 4.86 10.95 14.78
C VAL A 52 4.75 9.57 15.42
N THR A 53 3.56 8.96 15.32
CA THR A 53 3.25 7.64 15.86
C THR A 53 3.15 6.58 14.78
N ARG A 54 2.68 6.95 13.58
CA ARG A 54 2.51 6.05 12.44
C ARG A 54 2.74 6.76 11.12
N TYR A 55 3.01 5.96 10.10
CA TYR A 55 3.19 6.35 8.72
C TYR A 55 2.15 5.64 7.89
N ARG A 56 1.22 6.40 7.32
CA ARG A 56 0.18 5.91 6.43
C ARG A 56 0.57 6.16 4.98
N VAL A 57 0.31 5.19 4.12
CA VAL A 57 0.53 5.28 2.67
C VAL A 57 -0.72 4.81 1.95
N ASP A 58 -1.25 5.66 1.09
CA ASP A 58 -2.36 5.34 0.19
C ASP A 58 -1.78 5.01 -1.19
N MET A 59 -2.13 3.84 -1.73
CA MET A 59 -1.53 3.31 -2.95
C MET A 59 -2.53 2.57 -3.83
N LYS A 60 -2.31 2.62 -5.15
CA LYS A 60 -3.03 1.85 -6.16
C LYS A 60 -2.21 0.64 -6.57
N VAL A 61 -2.72 -0.56 -6.31
CA VAL A 61 -2.08 -1.83 -6.63
C VAL A 61 -2.67 -2.38 -7.92
N SER A 62 -1.81 -2.63 -8.90
CA SER A 62 -2.17 -3.19 -10.20
C SER A 62 -1.75 -4.66 -10.28
N PHE A 63 -2.68 -5.50 -10.68
CA PHE A 63 -2.45 -6.93 -10.89
C PHE A 63 -3.12 -7.40 -12.17
N VAL A 64 -2.53 -8.40 -12.82
CA VAL A 64 -3.07 -8.98 -14.05
C VAL A 64 -4.14 -10.01 -13.68
N LEU A 65 -5.25 -10.01 -14.43
CA LEU A 65 -6.29 -11.03 -14.29
C LEU A 65 -5.88 -12.27 -15.09
N ASP A 66 -6.02 -13.44 -14.45
CA ASP A 66 -5.86 -14.74 -15.09
C ASP A 66 -7.08 -15.11 -15.95
#